data_AF-A0A2G5SAQ1-F1
#
_entry.id   AF-A0A2G5SAQ1-F1
#
_cell.length_a   1.000
_cell.length_b   1.000
_cell.length_c   1.000
_cell.angle_alpha   90.00
_cell.angle_beta   90.00
_cell.angle_gamma   90.00
#
_symmetry.space_group_name_H-M   'P 1'
#
loop_
_entity.id
_entity.type
_entity.pdbx_description
1 polymer ?
#
loop_
_entity_poly.entity_id
_entity_poly.type
_entity_poly.pdbx_seq_one_letter_code
_entity_poly.pdbx_strand_id
1 'polypeptide(L)'
;MIAEISSGCVNFNVSNAPIVEKSDEDSGFKIGFKRTLDTCPPKTENAPLFGQTTITESFTSEGKTYNYDITELEMENSIKWKIVLICPEDSYPFTRGEIDVCVSIRFFPDSKICQNQTMGEKLCIESGDLGLTGPYSDEERDFFGEKLSTYESDFQNVNFWIDGKRDDASSPYTFSDSSISSTNGYGTIQDKAGNCYFLATRDGVQGVIYNHE
;
A
#
# COMPACT_ATOMS: atom_id res chain seq x y z
N MET A 1 16.47 0.88 -9.33
CA MET A 1 17.70 1.27 -8.62
C MET A 1 18.87 0.62 -9.31
N ILE A 2 19.84 1.39 -9.82
CA ILE A 2 21.04 0.80 -10.44
C ILE A 2 22.11 0.65 -9.36
N ALA A 3 22.67 -0.55 -9.21
CA ALA A 3 23.77 -0.83 -8.30
C ALA A 3 24.90 -1.57 -9.04
N GLU A 4 26.14 -1.14 -8.80
CA GLU A 4 27.33 -1.84 -9.28
C GLU A 4 27.64 -3.03 -8.36
N ILE A 5 27.77 -4.21 -8.95
CA ILE A 5 28.19 -5.44 -8.28
C ILE A 5 29.45 -5.98 -8.96
N SER A 6 30.04 -7.05 -8.42
CA SER A 6 31.28 -7.66 -8.95
C SER A 6 31.21 -8.08 -10.44
N SER A 7 30.00 -8.29 -10.98
CA SER A 7 29.75 -8.65 -12.38
C SER A 7 29.29 -7.48 -13.26
N GLY A 8 29.29 -6.24 -12.75
CA GLY A 8 28.89 -5.03 -13.46
C GLY A 8 27.67 -4.33 -12.84
N CYS A 9 27.04 -3.43 -13.59
CA CYS A 9 25.85 -2.71 -13.12
C CYS A 9 24.58 -3.55 -13.31
N VAL A 10 23.79 -3.70 -12.25
CA VAL A 10 22.48 -4.36 -12.29
C VAL A 10 21.41 -3.34 -11.95
N ASN A 11 20.32 -3.34 -12.73
CA ASN A 11 19.13 -2.58 -12.40
C ASN A 11 18.18 -3.46 -11.57
N PHE A 12 17.96 -3.05 -10.33
CA PHE A 12 16.99 -3.66 -9.43
C PHE A 12 15.66 -2.92 -9.53
N ASN A 13 14.60 -3.64 -9.83
CA ASN A 13 13.24 -3.14 -9.70
C ASN A 13 12.81 -3.23 -8.24
N VAL A 14 12.17 -2.19 -7.73
CA VAL A 14 11.55 -2.24 -6.41
C VAL A 14 10.35 -3.17 -6.51
N SER A 15 10.29 -4.18 -5.65
CA SER A 15 9.18 -5.12 -5.56
C SER A 15 8.84 -5.32 -4.09
N ASN A 16 7.57 -5.59 -3.80
CA ASN A 16 7.19 -6.12 -2.51
C ASN A 16 7.51 -7.63 -2.50
N ALA A 17 8.22 -8.11 -1.48
CA ALA A 17 8.64 -9.49 -1.35
C ALA A 17 8.58 -9.87 0.14
N PRO A 18 7.42 -10.30 0.66
CA PRO A 18 7.21 -10.48 2.09
C PRO A 18 8.11 -11.57 2.68
N ILE A 19 8.52 -12.54 1.86
CA ILE A 19 9.48 -13.58 2.23
C ILE A 19 10.45 -13.80 1.08
N VAL A 20 11.75 -13.82 1.41
CA VAL A 20 12.83 -14.13 0.49
C VAL A 20 13.58 -15.36 1.00
N GLU A 21 13.75 -16.38 0.18
CA GLU A 21 14.59 -17.54 0.51
C GLU A 21 16.00 -17.35 -0.06
N LYS A 22 17.01 -17.58 0.78
CA LYS A 22 18.40 -17.55 0.36
C LYS A 22 18.68 -18.71 -0.59
N SER A 23 18.88 -18.39 -1.87
CA SER A 23 19.33 -19.35 -2.87
C SER A 23 20.85 -19.43 -2.97
N ASP A 24 21.34 -20.44 -3.67
CA ASP A 24 22.74 -20.55 -4.07
C ASP A 24 23.06 -19.63 -5.27
N GLU A 25 24.35 -19.58 -5.59
CA GLU A 25 24.87 -18.78 -6.70
C GLU A 25 24.36 -19.23 -8.09
N ASP A 26 23.94 -20.48 -8.21
CA ASP A 26 23.48 -21.08 -9.47
C ASP A 26 22.06 -20.65 -9.85
N SER A 27 21.27 -20.16 -8.88
CA SER A 27 19.89 -19.73 -9.10
C SER A 27 19.74 -18.58 -10.11
N GLY A 28 20.78 -17.74 -10.29
CA GLY A 28 20.75 -16.57 -11.17
C GLY A 28 19.88 -15.40 -10.70
N PHE A 29 19.11 -15.56 -9.62
CA PHE A 29 18.29 -14.50 -9.03
C PHE A 29 19.13 -13.62 -8.10
N LYS A 30 18.92 -12.31 -8.16
CA LYS A 30 19.61 -11.33 -7.30
C LYS A 30 18.58 -10.45 -6.61
N ILE A 31 18.66 -10.38 -5.30
CA ILE A 31 17.80 -9.52 -4.47
C ILE A 31 18.70 -8.51 -3.76
N GLY A 32 18.35 -7.24 -3.91
CA GLY A 32 19.06 -6.14 -3.27
C GLY A 32 18.33 -5.71 -2.01
N PHE A 33 19.02 -5.73 -0.88
CA PHE A 33 18.52 -5.14 0.37
C PHE A 33 19.16 -3.78 0.55
N LYS A 34 18.32 -2.76 0.74
CA LYS A 34 18.81 -1.43 1.14
C LYS A 34 18.95 -1.40 2.66
N ARG A 35 20.11 -0.97 3.14
CA ARG A 35 20.50 -0.94 4.54
C ARG A 35 21.08 0.43 4.88
N THR A 36 20.76 0.96 6.04
CA THR A 36 21.42 2.14 6.63
C THR A 36 22.44 1.63 7.64
N LEU A 37 23.73 1.82 7.35
CA LEU A 37 24.82 1.33 8.18
C LEU A 37 25.76 2.48 8.52
N ASP A 38 26.18 2.58 9.78
CA ASP A 38 27.17 3.57 10.22
C ASP A 38 28.54 3.33 9.59
N THR A 39 28.87 2.06 9.33
CA THR A 39 30.12 1.63 8.69
C THR A 39 29.87 0.47 7.74
N CYS A 40 30.72 0.33 6.71
CA CYS A 40 30.67 -0.82 5.82
C CYS A 40 30.97 -2.12 6.60
N PRO A 41 30.07 -3.12 6.56
CA PRO A 41 30.25 -4.35 7.31
C PRO A 41 31.40 -5.18 6.73
N PRO A 42 32.10 -5.97 7.55
CA PRO A 42 33.09 -6.92 7.08
C PRO A 42 32.50 -7.89 6.05
N LYS A 43 33.26 -8.24 5.01
CA LYS A 43 32.84 -9.22 3.98
C LYS A 43 32.52 -10.62 4.55
N THR A 44 32.95 -10.90 5.77
CA THR A 44 32.76 -12.18 6.47
C THR A 44 31.40 -12.29 7.16
N GLU A 45 30.67 -11.18 7.32
CA GLU A 45 29.35 -11.21 7.93
C GLU A 45 28.28 -11.57 6.89
N ASN A 46 27.31 -12.39 7.32
CA ASN A 46 26.23 -12.85 6.44
C ASN A 46 25.29 -11.68 6.08
N ALA A 47 25.33 -11.25 4.83
CA ALA A 47 24.30 -10.38 4.27
C ALA A 47 22.93 -11.10 4.24
N PRO A 48 21.81 -10.34 4.31
CA PRO A 48 21.73 -8.89 4.40
C PRO A 48 21.80 -8.35 5.83
N LEU A 49 21.77 -9.21 6.85
CA LEU A 49 21.61 -8.79 8.24
C LEU A 49 22.90 -8.46 8.98
N PHE A 50 24.05 -8.94 8.49
CA PHE A 50 25.37 -8.66 9.03
C PHE A 50 25.52 -9.06 10.51
N GLY A 51 25.15 -10.31 10.82
CA GLY A 51 25.24 -10.89 12.17
C GLY A 51 24.08 -10.55 13.11
N GLN A 52 23.11 -9.76 12.65
CA GLN A 52 21.84 -9.50 13.35
C GLN A 52 20.79 -10.53 12.94
N THR A 53 19.80 -10.80 13.81
CA THR A 53 18.66 -11.68 13.50
C THR A 53 17.44 -10.90 13.02
N THR A 54 17.26 -9.69 13.53
CA THR A 54 16.19 -8.76 13.13
C THR A 54 16.77 -7.36 13.03
N ILE A 55 16.31 -6.63 12.02
CA ILE A 55 16.63 -5.23 11.81
C ILE A 55 15.36 -4.46 11.50
N THR A 56 15.35 -3.19 11.84
CA THR A 56 14.36 -2.21 11.40
C THR A 56 15.06 -1.21 10.50
N GLU A 57 14.51 -0.98 9.32
CA GLU A 57 15.09 -0.07 8.33
C GLU A 57 14.02 0.87 7.79
N SER A 58 14.49 2.05 7.38
CA SER A 58 13.68 3.06 6.73
C SER A 58 14.33 3.45 5.41
N PHE A 59 13.58 3.46 4.32
CA PHE A 59 14.06 3.90 3.02
C PHE A 59 13.11 4.91 2.41
N THR A 60 13.64 6.07 2.03
CA THR A 60 12.90 7.07 1.27
C THR A 60 13.14 6.92 -0.24
N SER A 61 12.07 6.66 -0.99
CA SER A 61 12.06 6.65 -2.47
C SER A 61 11.02 7.65 -2.98
N GLU A 62 11.38 8.48 -3.94
CA GLU A 62 10.44 9.43 -4.57
C GLU A 62 9.69 10.32 -3.55
N GLY A 63 10.37 10.73 -2.47
CA GLY A 63 9.79 11.53 -1.39
C GLY A 63 8.94 10.77 -0.38
N LYS A 64 8.83 9.45 -0.49
CA LYS A 64 8.01 8.58 0.36
C LYS A 64 8.88 7.68 1.21
N THR A 65 8.61 7.59 2.51
CA THR A 65 9.39 6.79 3.46
C THR A 65 8.68 5.46 3.74
N TYR A 66 9.40 4.37 3.50
CA TYR A 66 8.98 3.00 3.78
C TYR A 66 9.73 2.51 5.01
N ASN A 67 9.00 1.98 5.99
CA ASN A 67 9.58 1.36 7.17
C ASN A 67 9.32 -0.14 7.11
N TYR A 68 10.34 -0.95 7.40
CA TYR A 68 10.18 -2.40 7.39
C TYR A 68 11.11 -3.06 8.39
N ASP A 69 10.64 -4.17 8.94
CA ASP A 69 11.48 -5.12 9.65
C ASP A 69 11.95 -6.22 8.71
N ILE A 70 13.22 -6.60 8.81
CA ILE A 70 13.73 -7.83 8.18
C ILE A 70 14.17 -8.78 9.29
N THR A 71 13.57 -9.96 9.33
CA THR A 71 13.88 -11.02 10.29
C THR A 71 14.37 -12.26 9.58
N GLU A 72 15.52 -12.78 9.99
CA GLU A 72 16.02 -14.08 9.55
C GLU A 72 15.26 -15.21 10.25
N LEU A 73 14.81 -16.16 9.44
CA LEU A 73 14.14 -17.38 9.83
C LEU A 73 15.03 -18.54 9.41
N GLU A 74 15.67 -19.18 10.39
CA GLU A 74 16.37 -20.44 10.18
C GLU A 74 15.35 -21.59 10.10
N MET A 75 15.28 -22.23 8.94
CA MET A 75 14.51 -23.44 8.70
C MET A 75 15.49 -24.62 8.58
N GLU A 76 15.01 -25.86 8.73
CA GLU A 76 15.88 -27.06 8.78
C GLU A 76 16.93 -27.15 7.67
N ASN A 77 16.60 -26.68 6.45
CA ASN A 77 17.50 -26.74 5.28
C ASN A 77 17.61 -25.41 4.52
N SER A 78 17.06 -24.30 5.04
CA SER A 78 17.17 -23.02 4.35
C SER A 78 17.08 -21.82 5.28
N ILE A 79 17.62 -20.71 4.80
CA ILE A 79 17.51 -19.41 5.46
C ILE A 79 16.48 -18.60 4.69
N LYS A 80 15.49 -18.07 5.40
CA LYS A 80 14.49 -17.17 4.85
C LYS A 80 14.59 -15.83 5.55
N TRP A 81 14.37 -14.75 4.82
CA TRP A 81 14.20 -13.42 5.39
C TRP A 81 12.75 -13.00 5.23
N LYS A 82 12.08 -12.81 6.36
CA LYS A 82 10.73 -12.26 6.42
C LYS A 82 10.84 -10.75 6.46
N ILE A 83 10.19 -10.07 5.52
CA ILE A 83 10.12 -8.62 5.42
C ILE A 83 8.71 -8.22 5.85
N VAL A 84 8.60 -7.37 6.87
CA VAL A 84 7.32 -6.91 7.41
C VAL A 84 7.23 -5.40 7.25
N LEU A 85 6.25 -4.93 6.50
CA LEU A 85 5.96 -3.50 6.39
C LEU A 85 5.47 -2.96 7.74
N ILE A 86 6.09 -1.88 8.22
CA ILE A 86 5.66 -1.17 9.42
C ILE A 86 4.81 0.01 8.99
N CYS A 87 3.53 -0.03 9.34
CA CYS A 87 2.61 1.06 9.08
C CYS A 87 2.77 2.20 10.09
N PRO A 88 2.53 3.46 9.66
CA PRO A 88 2.37 4.58 10.59
C PRO A 88 1.29 4.30 11.66
N GLU A 89 1.38 4.94 12.82
CA GLU A 89 0.46 4.70 13.96
C GLU A 89 -1.01 4.94 13.62
N ASP A 90 -1.29 5.83 12.66
CA ASP A 90 -2.62 6.20 12.19
C ASP A 90 -3.09 5.40 10.97
N SER A 91 -2.37 4.32 10.64
CA SER A 91 -2.59 3.51 9.45
C SER A 91 -2.79 2.04 9.82
N TYR A 92 -3.46 1.31 8.94
CA TYR A 92 -3.81 -0.09 9.12
C TYR A 92 -3.10 -0.96 8.10
N PRO A 93 -2.42 -2.05 8.52
CA PRO A 93 -1.77 -2.97 7.60
C PRO A 93 -2.79 -3.89 6.93
N PHE A 94 -2.64 -4.10 5.62
CA PHE A 94 -3.38 -5.08 4.82
C PHE A 94 -2.46 -5.85 3.90
N THR A 95 -2.83 -7.09 3.59
CA THR A 95 -2.16 -7.92 2.59
C THR A 95 -3.09 -8.14 1.40
N ARG A 96 -2.67 -7.64 0.24
CA ARG A 96 -3.40 -7.65 -1.04
C ARG A 96 -2.69 -8.58 -2.03
N GLY A 97 -3.05 -9.86 -2.01
CA GLY A 97 -2.33 -10.87 -2.75
C GLY A 97 -0.91 -11.04 -2.22
N GLU A 98 0.09 -10.64 -3.00
CA GLU A 98 1.51 -10.71 -2.62
C GLU A 98 2.08 -9.36 -2.13
N ILE A 99 1.24 -8.34 -1.98
CA ILE A 99 1.65 -6.98 -1.63
C ILE A 99 1.07 -6.61 -0.27
N ASP A 100 1.92 -6.24 0.67
CA ASP A 100 1.51 -5.56 1.90
C ASP A 100 1.37 -4.04 1.68
N VAL A 101 0.32 -3.46 2.22
CA VAL A 101 0.01 -2.02 2.13
C VAL A 101 -0.39 -1.46 3.49
N CYS A 102 -0.26 -0.15 3.65
CA CYS A 102 -0.77 0.60 4.79
C CYS A 102 -1.90 1.52 4.33
N VAL A 103 -3.06 1.43 4.97
CA VAL A 103 -4.23 2.23 4.64
C VAL A 103 -4.57 3.15 5.81
N SER A 104 -4.60 4.45 5.54
CA SER A 104 -5.00 5.48 6.49
C SER A 104 -6.36 6.08 6.10
N ILE A 105 -7.06 6.66 7.08
CA ILE A 105 -8.30 7.39 6.85
C ILE A 105 -8.02 8.87 7.09
N ARG A 106 -8.34 9.71 6.10
CA ARG A 106 -8.08 11.16 6.13
C ARG A 106 -9.39 11.94 6.08
N PHE A 107 -9.57 12.84 7.04
CA PHE A 107 -10.70 13.76 7.06
C PHE A 107 -10.32 15.09 6.44
N PHE A 108 -11.24 15.65 5.66
CA PHE A 108 -11.11 17.06 5.30
C PHE A 108 -11.18 17.92 6.56
N PRO A 109 -10.42 19.02 6.63
CA PRO A 109 -10.56 19.95 7.74
C PRO A 109 -11.96 20.57 7.72
N ASP A 110 -12.50 20.95 8.89
CA ASP A 110 -13.87 21.48 9.04
C ASP A 110 -14.17 22.67 8.10
N SER A 111 -13.15 23.48 7.80
CA SER A 111 -13.23 24.60 6.85
C SER A 111 -13.46 24.19 5.39
N LYS A 112 -13.31 22.90 5.07
CA LYS A 112 -13.39 22.31 3.73
C LYS A 112 -14.17 20.99 3.77
N ILE A 113 -15.28 20.91 4.50
CA ILE A 113 -16.18 19.75 4.41
C ILE A 113 -16.71 19.55 2.98
N CYS A 114 -17.14 18.32 2.67
CA CYS A 114 -17.83 17.96 1.42
C CYS A 114 -17.07 18.27 0.12
N GLN A 115 -15.75 18.04 0.06
CA GLN A 115 -14.99 18.17 -1.19
C GLN A 115 -15.22 16.98 -2.13
N ASN A 116 -14.70 17.07 -3.36
CA ASN A 116 -14.75 16.01 -4.37
C ASN A 116 -13.58 15.00 -4.26
N GLN A 117 -13.63 13.92 -5.05
CA GLN A 117 -12.62 12.84 -5.04
C GLN A 117 -11.21 13.37 -5.34
N THR A 118 -11.07 14.31 -6.29
CA THR A 118 -9.77 14.93 -6.63
C THR A 118 -9.14 15.64 -5.44
N MET A 119 -9.96 16.33 -4.62
CA MET A 119 -9.48 16.93 -3.38
C MET A 119 -9.14 15.88 -2.32
N GLY A 120 -9.83 14.74 -2.31
CA GLY A 120 -9.49 13.60 -1.44
C GLY A 120 -8.13 13.02 -1.79
N GLU A 121 -7.86 12.78 -3.07
CA GLU A 121 -6.55 12.33 -3.55
C GLU A 121 -5.44 13.32 -3.20
N LYS A 122 -5.70 14.62 -3.42
CA LYS A 122 -4.76 15.67 -3.04
C LYS A 122 -4.48 15.68 -1.53
N LEU A 123 -5.50 15.49 -0.69
CA LEU A 123 -5.34 15.42 0.77
C LEU A 123 -4.44 14.25 1.18
N CYS A 124 -4.63 13.06 0.60
CA CYS A 124 -3.77 11.90 0.86
C CYS A 124 -2.31 12.19 0.47
N ILE A 125 -2.08 12.73 -0.72
CA ILE A 125 -0.73 13.05 -1.21
C ILE A 125 -0.06 14.12 -0.33
N GLU A 126 -0.77 15.18 0.03
CA GLU A 126 -0.26 16.25 0.91
C GLU A 126 0.03 15.74 2.34
N SER A 127 -0.63 14.66 2.76
CA SER A 127 -0.37 13.98 4.05
C SER A 127 0.80 12.99 4.00
N GLY A 128 1.44 12.83 2.84
CA GLY A 128 2.56 11.90 2.64
C GLY A 128 2.15 10.47 2.23
N ASP A 129 0.86 10.22 2.01
CA ASP A 129 0.35 8.94 1.53
C ASP A 129 0.56 8.79 -0.01
N LEU A 130 0.38 7.57 -0.55
CA LEU A 130 0.60 7.31 -1.98
C LEU A 130 -0.46 7.94 -2.90
N GLY A 131 -1.68 8.09 -2.39
CA GLY A 131 -2.87 8.49 -3.15
C GLY A 131 -4.13 7.96 -2.46
N LEU A 132 -5.25 7.97 -3.18
CA LEU A 132 -6.44 7.24 -2.75
C LEU A 132 -6.20 5.74 -2.89
N THR A 133 -6.94 4.97 -2.10
CA THR A 133 -7.05 3.52 -2.21
C THR A 133 -8.51 3.12 -2.07
N GLY A 134 -8.84 1.89 -2.39
CA GLY A 134 -10.14 1.28 -2.16
C GLY A 134 -10.01 -0.16 -1.66
N PRO A 135 -11.13 -0.85 -1.40
CA PRO A 135 -11.09 -2.20 -0.85
C PRO A 135 -10.58 -3.20 -1.90
N TYR A 136 -9.54 -3.94 -1.56
CA TYR A 136 -9.06 -5.06 -2.38
C TYR A 136 -9.95 -6.30 -2.25
N SER A 137 -10.51 -6.52 -1.06
CA SER A 137 -11.36 -7.67 -0.73
C SER A 137 -12.61 -7.24 0.03
N ASP A 138 -13.52 -8.20 0.22
CA ASP A 138 -14.73 -8.02 1.01
C ASP A 138 -14.41 -7.70 2.48
N GLU A 139 -13.33 -8.25 3.02
CA GLU A 139 -12.88 -7.98 4.39
C GLU A 139 -12.37 -6.53 4.54
N GLU A 140 -11.59 -6.02 3.57
CA GLU A 140 -11.20 -4.61 3.57
C GLU A 140 -12.41 -3.68 3.44
N ARG A 141 -13.39 -4.08 2.64
CA ARG A 141 -14.64 -3.36 2.46
C ARG A 141 -15.39 -3.20 3.78
N ASP A 142 -15.59 -4.31 4.47
CA ASP A 142 -16.33 -4.36 5.72
C ASP A 142 -15.57 -3.58 6.80
N PHE A 143 -14.23 -3.67 6.81
CA PHE A 143 -13.38 -2.86 7.67
C PHE A 143 -13.55 -1.34 7.43
N PHE A 144 -13.60 -0.88 6.17
CA PHE A 144 -13.84 0.54 5.88
C PHE A 144 -15.21 1.01 6.39
N GLY A 145 -16.25 0.21 6.20
CA GLY A 145 -17.60 0.49 6.70
C GLY A 145 -17.66 0.53 8.23
N GLU A 146 -17.01 -0.43 8.90
CA GLU A 146 -16.92 -0.46 10.36
C GLU A 146 -16.19 0.78 10.88
N LYS A 147 -15.04 1.13 10.30
CA LYS A 147 -14.30 2.34 10.70
C LYS A 147 -15.12 3.59 10.52
N LEU A 148 -15.81 3.75 9.39
CA LEU A 148 -16.77 4.86 9.18
C LEU A 148 -17.79 4.96 10.32
N SER A 149 -18.30 3.82 10.80
CA SER A 149 -19.30 3.78 11.86
C SER A 149 -18.78 4.22 13.25
N THR A 150 -17.46 4.23 13.45
CA THR A 150 -16.82 4.63 14.72
C THR A 150 -16.56 6.13 14.82
N TYR A 151 -16.62 6.88 13.72
CA TYR A 151 -16.39 8.32 13.74
C TYR A 151 -17.66 9.07 14.12
N GLU A 152 -17.59 9.86 15.19
CA GLU A 152 -18.66 10.76 15.56
C GLU A 152 -18.73 11.92 14.57
N SER A 153 -19.92 12.16 14.03
CA SER A 153 -20.18 13.24 13.10
C SER A 153 -21.58 13.77 13.29
N ASP A 154 -21.73 15.09 13.21
CA ASP A 154 -23.04 15.76 13.18
C ASP A 154 -23.77 15.54 11.84
N PHE A 155 -23.07 14.99 10.83
CA PHE A 155 -23.63 14.70 9.53
C PHE A 155 -24.29 13.33 9.50
N GLN A 156 -25.53 13.27 8.98
CA GLN A 156 -26.26 12.00 8.80
C GLN A 156 -25.56 11.04 7.84
N ASN A 157 -24.78 11.56 6.88
CA ASN A 157 -24.06 10.78 5.89
C ASN A 157 -22.56 11.09 5.98
N VAL A 158 -21.79 10.18 6.58
CA VAL A 158 -20.33 10.21 6.58
C VAL A 158 -19.85 9.20 5.54
N ASN A 159 -19.17 9.70 4.50
CA ASN A 159 -18.65 8.88 3.42
C ASN A 159 -17.16 9.20 3.20
N PHE A 160 -16.40 8.23 2.70
CA PHE A 160 -15.03 8.47 2.24
C PHE A 160 -14.93 8.34 0.74
N TRP A 161 -14.20 9.26 0.11
CA TRP A 161 -13.70 9.03 -1.24
C TRP A 161 -12.72 7.87 -1.20
N ILE A 162 -12.93 6.91 -2.08
CA ILE A 162 -12.01 5.81 -2.31
C ILE A 162 -11.62 5.80 -3.79
N ASP A 163 -10.53 5.12 -4.08
CA ASP A 163 -10.01 5.03 -5.45
C ASP A 163 -10.99 4.30 -6.36
N GLY A 164 -10.82 4.50 -7.66
CA GLY A 164 -11.63 3.94 -8.70
C GLY A 164 -12.53 4.99 -9.35
N LYS A 165 -12.49 5.02 -10.67
CA LYS A 165 -13.36 5.85 -11.50
C LYS A 165 -13.59 5.24 -12.88
N ARG A 166 -14.66 5.67 -13.54
CA ARG A 166 -14.85 5.48 -14.98
C ARG A 166 -15.29 6.77 -15.62
N ASP A 167 -14.87 6.97 -16.88
CA ASP A 167 -15.19 8.18 -17.63
C ASP A 167 -16.60 8.13 -18.23
N ASP A 168 -17.15 6.96 -18.52
CA ASP A 168 -18.54 6.77 -18.93
C ASP A 168 -19.03 5.34 -18.63
N ALA A 169 -20.33 5.08 -18.86
CA ALA A 169 -20.94 3.78 -18.58
C ALA A 169 -20.42 2.62 -19.45
N SER A 170 -19.78 2.91 -20.58
CA SER A 170 -19.13 1.91 -21.43
C SER A 170 -17.66 1.69 -21.10
N SER A 171 -17.07 2.57 -20.29
CA SER A 171 -15.66 2.53 -19.95
C SER A 171 -15.39 1.58 -18.77
N PRO A 172 -14.27 0.83 -18.80
CA PRO A 172 -13.85 0.05 -17.64
C PRO A 172 -13.52 0.98 -16.47
N TYR A 173 -13.68 0.47 -15.25
CA TYR A 173 -13.15 1.16 -14.08
C TYR A 173 -11.62 1.18 -14.11
N THR A 174 -11.05 2.30 -13.69
CA THR A 174 -9.62 2.56 -13.60
C THR A 174 -9.28 2.97 -12.17
N PHE A 175 -8.09 2.58 -11.71
CA PHE A 175 -7.60 2.77 -10.35
C PHE A 175 -6.22 3.42 -10.42
N SER A 176 -5.94 4.38 -9.54
CA SER A 176 -4.60 4.95 -9.39
C SER A 176 -3.73 4.13 -8.43
N ASP A 177 -4.35 3.38 -7.52
CA ASP A 177 -3.70 2.40 -6.66
C ASP A 177 -3.37 1.13 -7.44
N SER A 178 -2.07 0.93 -7.71
CA SER A 178 -1.57 -0.24 -8.43
C SER A 178 -1.81 -1.59 -7.73
N SER A 179 -2.13 -1.59 -6.44
CA SER A 179 -2.49 -2.82 -5.71
C SER A 179 -3.94 -3.25 -5.97
N ILE A 180 -4.72 -2.43 -6.67
CA ILE A 180 -6.12 -2.70 -7.02
C ILE A 180 -6.24 -2.81 -8.54
N SER A 181 -6.72 -3.95 -9.01
CA SER A 181 -6.87 -4.24 -10.45
C SER A 181 -8.29 -4.57 -10.86
N SER A 182 -9.22 -4.63 -9.90
CA SER A 182 -10.60 -5.01 -10.14
C SER A 182 -11.54 -4.39 -9.13
N THR A 183 -12.83 -4.47 -9.43
CA THR A 183 -13.90 -4.00 -8.55
C THR A 183 -14.35 -5.04 -7.52
N ASN A 184 -13.69 -6.19 -7.40
CA ASN A 184 -14.21 -7.31 -6.59
C ASN A 184 -14.43 -6.92 -5.12
N GLY A 185 -13.49 -6.19 -4.50
CA GLY A 185 -13.63 -5.72 -3.13
C GLY A 185 -14.69 -4.62 -2.94
N TYR A 186 -15.18 -4.00 -4.02
CA TYR A 186 -16.16 -2.90 -3.95
C TYR A 186 -17.61 -3.40 -3.80
N GLY A 187 -17.82 -4.72 -3.78
CA GLY A 187 -19.16 -5.32 -3.64
C GLY A 187 -20.07 -5.03 -4.82
N THR A 188 -21.37 -4.89 -4.53
CA THR A 188 -22.38 -4.63 -5.57
C THR A 188 -22.27 -3.20 -6.09
N ILE A 189 -21.84 -3.08 -7.34
CA ILE A 189 -21.79 -1.79 -8.03
C ILE A 189 -23.15 -1.49 -8.65
N GLN A 190 -23.74 -0.36 -8.28
CA GLN A 190 -24.93 0.13 -8.95
C GLN A 190 -24.54 0.81 -10.26
N ASP A 191 -24.84 0.16 -11.37
CA ASP A 191 -24.52 0.69 -12.69
C ASP A 191 -25.41 1.93 -12.99
N LYS A 192 -24.81 3.13 -13.05
CA LYS A 192 -25.52 4.33 -13.52
C LYS A 192 -24.81 4.97 -14.71
N ALA A 193 -25.59 5.61 -15.58
CA ALA A 193 -25.06 6.31 -16.75
C ALA A 193 -24.08 7.43 -16.36
N GLY A 194 -23.00 7.60 -17.13
CA GLY A 194 -22.05 8.72 -17.01
C GLY A 194 -20.77 8.39 -16.23
N ASN A 195 -20.02 9.44 -15.90
CA ASN A 195 -18.78 9.37 -15.12
C ASN A 195 -19.09 8.89 -13.71
N CYS A 196 -18.29 8.00 -13.14
CA CYS A 196 -18.53 7.44 -11.81
C CYS A 196 -17.27 7.43 -10.97
N TYR A 197 -17.45 7.66 -9.68
CA TYR A 197 -16.44 7.61 -8.63
C TYR A 197 -16.95 6.74 -7.49
N PHE A 198 -16.05 6.08 -6.78
CA PHE A 198 -16.42 5.26 -5.63
C PHE A 198 -16.41 6.06 -4.32
N LEU A 199 -17.36 5.71 -3.46
CA LEU A 199 -17.48 6.19 -2.09
C LEU A 199 -17.56 4.97 -1.15
N ALA A 200 -16.93 5.03 0.01
CA ALA A 200 -17.22 4.13 1.12
C ALA A 200 -18.32 4.76 1.98
N THR A 201 -19.32 3.98 2.40
CA THR A 201 -20.41 4.46 3.26
C THR A 201 -20.56 3.59 4.51
N ARG A 202 -21.32 4.08 5.50
CA ARG A 202 -21.52 3.40 6.78
C ARG A 202 -22.26 2.06 6.66
N ASP A 203 -23.09 1.89 5.64
CA ASP A 203 -23.85 0.66 5.37
C ASP A 203 -23.08 -0.30 4.42
N GLY A 204 -21.75 -0.16 4.37
CA GLY A 204 -20.82 -0.86 3.49
C GLY A 204 -20.21 0.05 2.42
N VAL A 205 -19.14 -0.37 1.75
CA VAL A 205 -18.66 0.35 0.56
C VAL A 205 -19.67 0.12 -0.55
N GLN A 206 -20.67 0.99 -0.61
CA GLN A 206 -21.49 1.09 -1.78
C GLN A 206 -20.73 2.00 -2.74
N GLY A 207 -20.33 1.49 -3.91
CA GLY A 207 -19.91 2.36 -5.00
C GLY A 207 -21.07 3.28 -5.40
N VAL A 208 -21.24 4.38 -4.68
CA VAL A 208 -22.29 5.35 -4.89
C VAL A 208 -21.68 6.55 -5.56
N ILE A 209 -22.22 6.76 -6.74
CA ILE A 209 -21.82 7.72 -7.74
C ILE A 209 -22.17 9.12 -7.26
N TYR A 210 -21.15 9.99 -7.20
CA TYR A 210 -21.36 11.41 -7.07
C TYR A 210 -20.92 12.10 -8.36
N ASN A 211 -21.86 12.78 -9.01
CA ASN A 211 -21.52 13.84 -9.95
C ASN A 211 -21.33 15.09 -9.10
N HIS A 212 -20.09 15.47 -8.85
CA HIS A 212 -19.81 16.84 -8.44
C HIS A 212 -19.18 17.55 -9.65
N GLU A 213 -20.03 18.26 -10.39
CA GLU A 213 -19.56 19.50 -11.04
C GLU A 213 -19.11 20.48 -9.95
#